data_AF-A0A2E6LI99-F1
#
_entry.id   AF-A0A2E6LI99-F1
#
_cell.length_a   1.000
_cell.length_b   1.000
_cell.length_c   1.000
_cell.angle_alpha   90.00
_cell.angle_beta   90.00
_cell.angle_gamma   90.00
#
_symmetry.space_group_name_H-M   'P 1'
#
loop_
_entity.id
_entity.type
_entity.pdbx_description
1 polymer ?
#
loop_
_entity_poly.entity_id
_entity_poly.type
_entity_poly.pdbx_seq_one_letter_code
_entity_poly.pdbx_strand_id
1 'polypeptide(L)'
;MSKILSLINHPFKYKTKCFNKKNHKKIYTIINAKKTNFKTPKYNQVFSCKHGYINNLSILDVLFNLGPDTMDYLKSINTKF
;
A
#
# COMPACT_ATOMS: atom_id res chain seq x y z
N MET A 1 1.15 15.19 2.32
CA MET A 1 1.88 13.93 2.63
C MET A 1 2.12 13.72 4.12
N SER A 2 2.48 14.74 4.90
CA SER A 2 2.70 14.63 6.36
C SER A 2 1.47 14.12 7.14
N LYS A 3 0.26 14.52 6.74
CA LYS A 3 -1.00 14.23 7.45
C LYS A 3 -1.45 12.77 7.39
N ILE A 4 -1.12 12.03 6.32
CA ILE A 4 -1.44 10.59 6.22
C ILE A 4 -0.47 9.79 7.09
N LEU A 5 0.82 10.18 7.10
CA LEU A 5 1.84 9.52 7.91
C LEU A 5 1.56 9.67 9.42
N SER A 6 1.01 10.80 9.86
CA SER A 6 0.61 10.99 11.25
C SER A 6 -0.54 10.07 11.68
N LEU A 7 -1.45 9.69 10.77
CA LEU A 7 -2.59 8.82 11.09
C LEU A 7 -2.19 7.38 11.41
N ILE A 8 -1.04 6.93 10.91
CA ILE A 8 -0.55 5.55 11.11
C ILE A 8 0.23 5.42 12.44
N ASN A 9 0.45 6.54 13.17
CA ASN A 9 1.21 6.59 14.43
C ASN A 9 2.58 5.90 14.36
N HIS A 10 3.16 5.75 13.16
CA HIS A 10 4.43 5.06 12.98
C HIS A 10 5.57 6.07 12.76
N PRO A 11 6.61 6.09 13.61
CA PRO A 11 7.74 6.99 13.43
C PRO A 11 8.58 6.57 12.22
N PHE A 12 8.33 7.21 11.07
CA PHE A 12 9.18 7.05 9.89
C PHE A 12 10.20 8.18 9.80
N LYS A 13 11.48 7.82 9.70
CA LYS A 13 12.57 8.77 9.43
C LYS A 13 12.79 8.83 7.92
N TYR A 14 12.57 10.00 7.32
CA TYR A 14 12.89 10.23 5.91
C TYR A 14 13.84 11.40 5.72
N LYS A 15 14.57 11.37 4.61
CA LYS A 15 15.39 12.49 4.15
C LYS A 15 15.07 12.74 2.68
N THR A 16 14.90 14.00 2.31
CA THR A 16 14.81 14.39 0.92
C THR A 16 16.20 14.30 0.29
N LYS A 17 16.29 13.78 -0.94
CA LYS A 17 17.51 13.76 -1.74
C LYS A 17 17.19 14.19 -3.15
N CYS A 18 18.09 14.95 -3.76
CA CYS A 18 18.00 15.28 -5.19
C CYS A 18 18.20 14.02 -6.03
N PHE A 19 17.41 13.88 -7.09
CA PHE A 19 17.51 12.74 -8.00
C PHE A 19 18.79 12.84 -8.87
N ASN A 20 19.58 11.76 -8.92
CA ASN A 20 20.74 11.64 -9.80
C ASN A 20 20.58 10.45 -10.74
N LYS A 21 20.49 10.68 -12.05
CA LYS A 21 20.26 9.65 -13.08
C LYS A 21 21.37 8.56 -13.13
N LYS A 22 22.59 8.85 -12.68
CA LYS A 22 23.70 7.87 -12.62
C LYS A 22 23.53 6.88 -11.46
N ASN A 23 23.05 7.37 -10.32
CA ASN A 23 22.99 6.61 -9.06
C ASN A 23 21.56 6.15 -8.72
N HIS A 24 20.54 6.70 -9.38
CA HIS A 24 19.13 6.45 -9.08
C HIS A 24 18.43 5.92 -10.33
N LYS A 25 17.88 4.71 -10.22
CA LYS A 25 16.96 4.18 -11.24
C LYS A 25 15.57 4.74 -11.02
N LYS A 26 14.95 5.23 -12.10
CA LYS A 26 13.53 5.58 -12.11
C LYS A 26 12.72 4.29 -12.16
N ILE A 27 11.95 4.02 -11.10
CA ILE A 27 11.19 2.77 -10.99
C ILE A 27 9.77 2.91 -11.53
N TYR A 28 9.62 3.58 -12.70
CA TYR A 28 8.33 3.79 -13.36
C TYR A 28 7.58 2.49 -13.66
N THR A 29 8.30 1.38 -13.74
CA THR A 29 7.76 0.02 -13.87
C THR A 29 6.81 -0.37 -12.73
N ILE A 30 6.96 0.20 -11.52
CA ILE A 30 6.06 -0.01 -10.37
C ILE A 30 4.78 0.84 -10.50
N ILE A 31 4.82 1.93 -11.26
CA ILE A 31 3.65 2.83 -11.47
C ILE A 31 2.68 2.24 -12.51
N ASN A 32 3.03 1.12 -13.15
CA ASN A 32 2.17 0.51 -14.15
C ASN A 32 0.96 -0.19 -13.51
N ALA A 33 -0.12 0.56 -13.34
CA ALA A 33 -1.41 0.07 -12.83
C ALA A 33 -2.02 -1.08 -13.66
N LYS A 34 -1.52 -1.33 -14.89
CA LYS A 34 -2.01 -2.39 -15.78
C LYS A 34 -1.33 -3.76 -15.57
N LYS A 35 -0.32 -3.89 -14.69
CA LYS A 35 0.24 -5.20 -14.29
C LYS A 35 -0.57 -5.79 -13.13
N THR A 36 -1.63 -6.53 -13.44
CA THR A 36 -2.80 -6.71 -12.56
C THR A 36 -2.97 -8.09 -11.89
N ASN A 37 -1.91 -8.86 -11.66
CA ASN A 37 -2.03 -10.15 -10.95
C ASN A 37 -1.41 -10.15 -9.55
N PHE A 38 -1.57 -9.05 -8.80
CA PHE A 38 -1.19 -9.00 -7.40
C PHE A 38 -2.29 -9.60 -6.53
N LYS A 39 -2.14 -10.86 -6.14
CA LYS A 39 -3.07 -11.54 -5.23
C LYS A 39 -2.71 -11.20 -3.79
N THR A 40 -3.63 -10.54 -3.09
CA THR A 40 -3.50 -10.25 -1.65
C THR A 40 -4.40 -11.18 -0.84
N PRO A 41 -4.06 -11.48 0.42
CA PRO A 41 -4.95 -12.21 1.31
C PRO A 41 -6.31 -11.52 1.41
N LYS A 42 -7.41 -12.28 1.48
CA LYS A 42 -8.72 -11.66 1.67
C LYS A 42 -8.84 -11.10 3.08
N TYR A 43 -9.54 -9.98 3.20
CA TYR A 43 -9.91 -9.37 4.47
C TYR A 43 -11.37 -8.92 4.43
N ASN A 44 -11.95 -8.65 5.61
CA ASN A 44 -13.33 -8.21 5.73
C ASN A 44 -13.46 -6.76 5.24
N GLN A 45 -14.17 -6.55 4.13
CA GLN A 45 -14.45 -5.21 3.60
C GLN A 45 -15.86 -4.77 4.04
N VAL A 46 -16.01 -3.54 4.54
CA VAL A 46 -17.30 -3.02 5.04
C VAL A 46 -18.41 -3.08 4.00
N PHE A 47 -18.06 -2.91 2.72
CA PHE A 47 -19.02 -2.93 1.61
C PHE A 47 -19.03 -4.26 0.81
N SER A 48 -18.43 -5.31 1.35
CA SER A 48 -18.34 -6.63 0.69
C SER A 48 -19.71 -7.26 0.42
N CYS A 49 -20.69 -7.07 1.31
CA CYS A 49 -22.06 -7.58 1.11
C CYS A 49 -22.75 -6.99 -0.12
N LYS A 50 -22.35 -5.78 -0.55
CA LYS A 50 -22.99 -5.07 -1.67
C LYS A 50 -22.23 -5.24 -2.99
N HIS A 51 -20.90 -5.31 -2.93
CA HIS A 51 -20.05 -5.28 -4.13
C HIS A 51 -19.16 -6.53 -4.29
N GLY A 52 -19.27 -7.49 -3.38
CA GLY A 52 -18.33 -8.60 -3.28
C GLY A 52 -16.96 -8.15 -2.76
N TYR A 53 -16.02 -9.08 -2.72
CA TYR A 53 -14.64 -8.76 -2.36
C TYR A 53 -13.90 -8.15 -3.56
N ILE A 54 -13.29 -6.98 -3.34
CA ILE A 54 -12.47 -6.32 -4.37
C ILE A 54 -11.00 -6.45 -3.96
N ASN A 55 -10.21 -7.16 -4.78
CA ASN A 55 -8.78 -7.35 -4.55
C ASN A 55 -7.97 -6.11 -4.96
N ASN A 56 -6.79 -5.92 -4.36
CA ASN A 56 -5.82 -4.89 -4.76
C ASN A 56 -6.38 -3.46 -4.71
N LEU A 57 -7.11 -3.15 -3.62
CA LEU A 57 -7.60 -1.80 -3.32
C LEU A 57 -6.48 -0.87 -2.84
N SER A 58 -6.81 0.42 -2.68
CA SER A 58 -5.88 1.40 -2.16
C SER A 58 -5.46 1.05 -0.73
N ILE A 59 -4.24 1.43 -0.35
CA ILE A 59 -3.77 1.35 1.02
C ILE A 59 -4.69 2.08 2.02
N LEU A 60 -5.38 3.13 1.56
CA LEU A 60 -6.37 3.85 2.35
C LEU A 60 -7.61 2.98 2.62
N ASP A 61 -8.06 2.22 1.63
CA ASP A 61 -9.17 1.29 1.82
C ASP A 61 -8.81 0.23 2.85
N VAL A 62 -7.61 -0.36 2.75
CA VAL A 62 -7.11 -1.33 3.73
C VAL A 62 -7.09 -0.72 5.13
N LEU A 63 -6.57 0.52 5.26
CA LEU A 63 -6.53 1.24 6.55
C LEU A 63 -7.91 1.44 7.17
N PHE A 64 -8.91 1.83 6.39
CA PHE A 64 -10.26 2.07 6.92
C PHE A 64 -11.04 0.77 7.18
N ASN A 65 -10.71 -0.33 6.51
CA ASN A 65 -11.35 -1.62 6.75
C ASN A 65 -10.71 -2.38 7.94
N LEU A 66 -9.39 -2.30 8.11
CA LEU A 66 -8.64 -3.08 9.11
C LEU A 66 -8.19 -2.28 10.33
N GLY A 67 -8.15 -0.95 10.24
CA GLY A 67 -7.73 -0.09 11.34
C GLY A 67 -6.33 -0.46 11.87
N PRO A 68 -6.17 -0.81 13.16
CA PRO A 68 -4.87 -1.15 13.75
C PRO A 68 -4.21 -2.39 13.11
N ASP A 69 -4.99 -3.33 12.59
CA ASP A 69 -4.50 -4.59 12.01
C ASP A 69 -3.90 -4.40 10.61
N THR A 70 -4.00 -3.18 10.06
CA THR A 70 -3.48 -2.83 8.74
C THR A 70 -2.01 -3.20 8.58
N MET A 71 -1.19 -2.95 9.61
CA MET A 71 0.25 -3.23 9.53
C MET A 71 0.54 -4.72 9.40
N ASP A 72 -0.17 -5.56 10.17
CA ASP A 72 0.05 -7.01 10.16
C ASP A 72 -0.47 -7.62 8.86
N TYR A 73 -1.58 -7.11 8.35
CA TYR A 73 -2.04 -7.45 7.00
C TYR A 73 -0.99 -7.10 5.93
N LEU A 74 -0.42 -5.90 5.95
CA LEU A 74 0.61 -5.51 4.97
C LEU A 74 1.86 -6.37 5.06
N LYS A 75 2.29 -6.75 6.27
CA LYS A 75 3.42 -7.68 6.47
C LYS A 75 3.13 -9.08 5.94
N SER A 76 1.85 -9.50 5.96
CA SER A 76 1.44 -10.81 5.41
C SER A 76 1.49 -10.85 3.87
N ILE A 77 1.52 -9.70 3.21
CA ILE A 77 1.58 -9.61 1.75
C ILE A 77 3.02 -9.90 1.29
N ASN A 78 3.22 -11.03 0.60
CA ASN A 78 4.50 -11.39 0.05
C ASN A 78 4.82 -10.58 -1.22
N THR A 79 5.57 -9.50 -1.05
CA THR A 79 6.11 -8.73 -2.18
C THR A 79 7.45 -9.31 -2.60
N LYS A 80 7.45 -10.33 -3.47
CA LYS A 80 8.66 -10.70 -4.22
C LYS A 80 8.91 -9.64 -5.29
N PHE A 81 9.85 -8.74 -5.03
CA PHE A 81 10.42 -7.81 -6.01
C PHE A 81 11.87 -8.18 -6.30
#